data_AF-A0A2C6BV64-F1
#
_entry.id   AF-A0A2C6BV64-F1
#
_cell.length_a   1.000
_cell.length_b   1.000
_cell.length_c   1.000
_cell.angle_alpha   90.00
_cell.angle_beta   90.00
_cell.angle_gamma   90.00
#
_symmetry.space_group_name_H-M   'P 1'
#
loop_
_entity.id
_entity.type
_entity.pdbx_description
1 polymer ?
#
loop_
_entity_poly.entity_id
_entity_poly.type
_entity_poly.pdbx_seq_one_letter_code
_entity_poly.pdbx_strand_id
1 'polypeptide(L)'
;MIFTLISCSSTTVTKKGLIEKYSLNKESAHNWETTMPKVMVAEATNPDWYGEENPLVNFRKQGKMSEREYYFLDYLGKTPANEITDDDFDRFVKILTSYVNKMPRKFIIEVSNIKDPKGLVDYMVKQAASTQLDNPSKYIKEVVADKEEWAQIEAFSQQADLKDKDVKKLRKLLASFVKRSNFYNEQVWLQLEVSDRMVQLANLAKKQEKTSLELNNVNAKALYLAYPQFLSKVDKWGR
;
A
#
# COMPACT_ATOMS: atom_id res chain seq x y z
N MET A 1 38.56 13.79 6.34
CA MET A 1 37.54 13.07 5.55
C MET A 1 36.19 13.56 6.06
N ILE A 2 35.53 14.45 5.32
CA ILE A 2 34.25 15.04 5.73
C ILE A 2 33.19 13.96 5.46
N PHE A 3 32.64 13.38 6.52
CA PHE A 3 31.42 12.59 6.45
C PHE A 3 30.27 13.55 6.13
N THR A 4 29.94 13.69 4.85
CA THR A 4 28.63 14.18 4.45
C THR A 4 27.61 13.15 4.89
N LEU A 5 27.03 13.37 6.07
CA LEU A 5 25.74 12.81 6.45
C LEU A 5 24.75 13.27 5.38
N ILE A 6 24.45 12.40 4.42
CA ILE A 6 23.23 12.53 3.62
C ILE A 6 22.10 12.25 4.61
N SER A 7 21.70 13.33 5.28
CA SER A 7 20.46 13.45 6.02
C SER A 7 19.35 12.78 5.21
N CYS A 8 18.64 11.83 5.83
CA CYS A 8 17.45 11.17 5.32
C CYS A 8 16.50 12.22 4.73
N SER A 9 16.59 12.44 3.43
CA SER A 9 15.83 13.47 2.74
C SER A 9 14.36 13.06 2.70
N SER A 10 13.52 14.00 3.08
CA SER A 10 12.06 13.94 3.07
C SER A 10 11.50 13.16 1.87
N THR A 11 10.53 12.28 2.16
CA THR A 11 9.74 11.46 1.23
C THR A 11 8.82 12.28 0.29
N THR A 12 9.11 13.56 0.08
CA THR A 12 8.26 14.48 -0.68
C THR A 12 8.86 14.70 -2.06
N VAL A 13 8.19 14.20 -3.09
CA VAL A 13 8.55 14.41 -4.48
C VAL A 13 8.40 15.89 -4.84
N THR A 14 9.38 16.44 -5.55
CA THR A 14 9.38 17.86 -5.93
C THR A 14 8.92 18.05 -7.38
N LYS A 15 8.34 19.23 -7.66
CA LYS A 15 7.95 19.64 -9.01
C LYS A 15 9.11 19.51 -10.01
N LYS A 16 10.28 20.05 -9.65
CA LYS A 16 11.50 19.98 -10.47
C LYS A 16 11.93 18.53 -10.71
N GLY A 17 11.91 17.70 -9.66
CA GLY A 17 12.25 16.28 -9.77
C GLY A 17 11.34 15.51 -10.73
N LEU A 18 10.03 15.77 -10.73
CA LEU A 18 9.10 15.15 -11.68
C LEU A 18 9.34 15.61 -13.11
N ILE A 19 9.57 16.90 -13.33
CA ILE A 19 9.86 17.45 -14.67
C ILE A 19 11.09 16.78 -15.26
N GLU A 20 12.17 16.70 -14.49
CA GLU A 20 13.44 16.11 -14.94
C GLU A 20 13.31 14.60 -15.16
N LYS A 21 12.76 13.86 -14.18
CA LYS A 21 12.67 12.39 -14.21
C LYS A 21 11.78 11.86 -15.33
N TYR A 22 10.68 12.56 -15.64
CA TYR A 22 9.71 12.13 -16.65
C TYR A 22 9.73 12.98 -17.93
N SER A 23 10.68 13.91 -18.03
CA SER A 23 10.79 14.85 -19.16
C SER A 23 9.47 15.58 -19.45
N LEU A 24 8.77 16.01 -18.39
CA LEU A 24 7.46 16.64 -18.52
C LEU A 24 7.57 17.97 -19.27
N ASN A 25 6.62 18.19 -20.19
CA ASN A 25 6.54 19.38 -21.02
C ASN A 25 5.06 19.72 -21.32
N LYS A 26 4.82 20.74 -22.14
CA LYS A 26 3.46 21.16 -22.52
C LYS A 26 2.66 20.05 -23.23
N GLU A 27 3.32 19.23 -24.04
CA GLU A 27 2.71 18.04 -24.64
C GLU A 27 2.24 17.04 -23.57
N SER A 28 2.99 16.91 -22.47
CA SER A 28 2.60 16.06 -21.33
C SER A 28 1.37 16.60 -20.60
N ALA A 29 1.22 17.93 -20.54
CA ALA A 29 0.06 18.61 -19.95
C ALA A 29 -1.18 18.52 -20.84
N HIS A 30 -1.01 18.64 -22.16
CA HIS A 30 -2.07 18.35 -23.12
C HIS A 30 -2.56 16.90 -22.96
N ASN A 31 -1.63 15.95 -22.91
CA ASN A 31 -1.92 14.53 -22.73
C ASN A 31 -2.03 14.11 -21.24
N TRP A 32 -2.65 14.93 -20.39
CA TRP A 32 -2.67 14.70 -18.93
C TRP A 32 -3.34 13.37 -18.54
N GLU A 33 -4.38 12.95 -19.27
CA GLU A 33 -5.12 11.71 -19.00
C GLU A 33 -4.25 10.46 -19.07
N THR A 34 -3.19 10.48 -19.88
CA THR A 34 -2.21 9.41 -19.98
C THR A 34 -0.97 9.66 -19.13
N THR A 35 -0.51 10.92 -19.10
CA THR A 35 0.72 11.31 -18.40
C THR A 35 0.57 11.15 -16.88
N MET A 36 -0.51 11.68 -16.30
CA MET A 36 -0.67 11.68 -14.85
C MET A 36 -0.77 10.26 -14.28
N PRO A 37 -1.61 9.34 -14.81
CA PRO A 37 -1.65 7.97 -14.32
C PRO A 37 -0.29 7.27 -14.37
N LYS A 38 0.44 7.43 -15.48
CA LYS A 38 1.76 6.82 -15.67
C LYS A 38 2.74 7.30 -14.59
N VAL A 39 2.82 8.61 -14.37
CA VAL A 39 3.71 9.19 -13.35
C VAL A 39 3.27 8.78 -11.95
N MET A 40 1.96 8.83 -11.65
CA MET A 40 1.43 8.42 -10.35
C MET A 40 1.77 6.96 -10.03
N VAL A 41 1.56 6.04 -10.97
CA VAL A 41 1.93 4.62 -10.78
C VAL A 41 3.44 4.43 -10.63
N ALA A 42 4.25 5.13 -11.44
CA ALA A 42 5.71 5.00 -11.40
C ALA A 42 6.33 5.57 -10.11
N GLU A 43 5.71 6.60 -9.52
CA GLU A 43 6.09 7.15 -8.21
C GLU A 43 5.44 6.39 -7.04
N ALA A 44 4.56 5.43 -7.31
CA ALA A 44 3.89 4.68 -6.26
C ALA A 44 4.85 3.69 -5.59
N THR A 45 5.05 3.81 -4.28
CA THR A 45 5.77 2.77 -3.53
C THR A 45 4.91 1.52 -3.32
N ASN A 46 3.63 1.55 -3.64
CA ASN A 46 2.79 0.36 -3.74
C ASN A 46 1.70 0.53 -4.83
N PRO A 47 1.65 -0.36 -5.85
CA PRO A 47 0.66 -0.29 -6.92
C PRO A 47 -0.79 -0.47 -6.44
N ASP A 48 -1.02 -1.12 -5.29
CA ASP A 48 -2.37 -1.32 -4.73
C ASP A 48 -3.02 -0.01 -4.26
N TRP A 49 -2.28 1.12 -4.25
CA TRP A 49 -2.84 2.43 -3.94
C TRP A 49 -4.05 2.81 -4.79
N TYR A 50 -4.14 2.30 -6.02
CA TYR A 50 -5.22 2.63 -6.96
C TYR A 50 -6.24 1.51 -7.15
N GLY A 51 -6.00 0.32 -6.56
CA GLY A 51 -6.90 -0.82 -6.61
C GLY A 51 -7.29 -1.21 -8.04
N GLU A 52 -6.38 -1.80 -8.82
CA GLU A 52 -6.56 -2.24 -10.23
C GLU A 52 -7.13 -1.19 -11.22
N GLU A 53 -7.48 0.01 -10.75
CA GLU A 53 -8.08 1.09 -11.53
C GLU A 53 -7.05 2.18 -11.88
N ASN A 54 -7.38 2.98 -12.89
CA ASN A 54 -6.62 4.18 -13.21
C ASN A 54 -6.54 5.11 -11.97
N PRO A 55 -5.34 5.57 -11.56
CA PRO A 55 -5.13 6.47 -10.44
C PRO A 55 -6.05 7.70 -10.39
N LEU A 56 -6.34 8.31 -11.54
CA LEU A 56 -7.21 9.48 -11.64
C LEU A 56 -8.66 9.12 -11.36
N VAL A 57 -9.13 7.97 -11.87
CA VAL A 57 -10.49 7.46 -11.59
C VAL A 57 -10.63 7.18 -10.09
N ASN A 58 -9.62 6.55 -9.50
CA ASN A 58 -9.57 6.28 -8.06
C ASN A 58 -9.61 7.58 -7.23
N PHE A 59 -8.85 8.60 -7.63
CA PHE A 59 -8.82 9.91 -6.96
C PHE A 59 -10.17 10.63 -7.07
N ARG A 60 -10.81 10.59 -8.23
CA ARG A 60 -12.15 11.17 -8.44
C ARG A 60 -13.20 10.49 -7.57
N LYS A 61 -13.26 9.15 -7.55
CA LYS A 61 -14.20 8.39 -6.71
C LYS A 61 -14.04 8.71 -5.21
N GLN A 62 -12.84 9.07 -4.79
CA GLN A 62 -12.52 9.41 -3.41
C GLN A 62 -12.65 10.90 -3.08
N GLY A 63 -13.11 11.73 -4.03
CA GLY A 63 -13.20 13.18 -3.85
C GLY A 63 -11.84 13.88 -3.65
N LYS A 64 -10.73 13.24 -4.07
CA LYS A 64 -9.37 13.80 -3.96
C LYS A 64 -9.00 14.73 -5.12
N MET A 65 -9.77 14.67 -6.20
CA MET A 65 -9.72 15.59 -7.33
C MET A 65 -10.91 16.54 -7.21
N SER A 66 -10.63 17.83 -7.07
CA SER A 66 -11.68 18.85 -7.03
C SER A 66 -12.24 19.12 -8.43
N GLU A 67 -13.48 19.63 -8.50
CA GLU A 67 -14.08 20.05 -9.77
C GLU A 67 -13.23 21.12 -10.48
N ARG A 68 -12.64 22.05 -9.72
CA ARG A 68 -11.74 23.09 -10.26
C ARG A 68 -10.45 22.51 -10.87
N GLU A 69 -9.89 21.47 -10.26
CA GLU A 69 -8.75 20.75 -10.85
C GLU A 69 -9.18 19.99 -12.10
N TYR A 70 -10.32 19.30 -12.06
CA TYR A 70 -10.84 18.57 -13.21
C TYR A 70 -11.09 19.49 -14.41
N TYR A 71 -11.79 20.61 -14.23
CA TYR A 71 -12.06 21.56 -15.32
C TYR A 71 -10.78 22.17 -15.89
N PHE A 72 -9.78 22.43 -15.04
CA PHE A 72 -8.49 22.90 -15.52
C PHE A 72 -7.75 21.84 -16.36
N LEU A 73 -7.75 20.58 -15.91
CA LEU A 73 -7.15 19.48 -16.67
C LEU A 73 -7.89 19.23 -17.99
N ASP A 74 -9.23 19.24 -17.98
CA ASP A 74 -10.06 19.14 -19.18
C ASP A 74 -9.80 20.28 -20.19
N TYR A 75 -9.58 21.50 -19.70
CA TYR A 75 -9.13 22.63 -20.52
C TYR A 75 -7.78 22.34 -21.20
N LEU A 76 -6.78 21.84 -20.45
CA LEU A 76 -5.47 21.48 -21.03
C LEU A 76 -5.58 20.40 -22.11
N GLY A 77 -6.43 19.38 -21.88
CA GLY A 77 -6.68 18.32 -22.86
C GLY A 77 -7.29 18.81 -24.18
N LYS A 78 -7.94 19.97 -24.17
CA LYS A 78 -8.56 20.59 -25.35
C LYS A 78 -7.68 21.68 -25.99
N THR A 79 -6.65 22.12 -25.28
CA THR A 79 -5.76 23.20 -25.73
C THR A 79 -4.56 22.61 -26.47
N PRO A 80 -4.27 23.03 -27.72
CA PRO A 80 -3.08 22.60 -28.43
C PRO A 80 -1.82 22.84 -27.60
N ALA A 81 -0.87 21.90 -27.61
CA ALA A 81 0.30 21.96 -26.74
C ALA A 81 1.17 23.21 -26.92
N ASN A 82 1.21 23.79 -28.13
CA ASN A 82 1.91 25.04 -28.43
C ASN A 82 1.20 26.29 -27.89
N GLU A 83 -0.09 26.20 -27.54
CA GLU A 83 -0.90 27.28 -26.97
C GLU A 83 -0.96 27.22 -25.43
N ILE A 84 -0.53 26.12 -24.82
CA ILE A 84 -0.41 25.99 -23.36
C ILE A 84 0.64 26.98 -22.85
N THR A 85 0.27 27.83 -21.89
CA THR A 85 1.20 28.80 -21.30
C THR A 85 2.18 28.14 -20.32
N ASP A 86 3.25 28.84 -19.97
CA ASP A 86 4.19 28.35 -18.94
C ASP A 86 3.52 28.30 -17.55
N ASP A 87 2.58 29.22 -17.29
CA ASP A 87 1.78 29.24 -16.05
C ASP A 87 0.80 28.05 -15.98
N ASP A 88 0.17 27.71 -17.11
CA ASP A 88 -0.68 26.52 -17.22
C ASP A 88 0.13 25.25 -17.01
N PHE A 89 1.30 25.15 -17.65
CA PHE A 89 2.20 24.03 -17.44
C PHE A 89 2.67 23.94 -15.97
N ASP A 90 3.05 25.06 -15.35
CA ASP A 90 3.42 25.10 -13.94
C ASP A 90 2.29 24.61 -13.03
N ARG A 91 1.05 25.04 -13.30
CA ARG A 91 -0.13 24.61 -12.57
C ARG A 91 -0.41 23.12 -12.77
N PHE A 92 -0.25 22.59 -13.98
CA PHE A 92 -0.34 21.15 -14.26
C PHE A 92 0.65 20.36 -13.41
N VAL A 93 1.94 20.72 -13.42
CA VAL A 93 2.95 19.99 -12.66
C VAL A 93 2.72 20.14 -11.15
N LYS A 94 2.22 21.29 -10.66
CA LYS A 94 1.80 21.45 -9.26
C LYS A 94 0.69 20.48 -8.86
N ILE A 95 -0.33 20.31 -9.69
CA ILE A 95 -1.42 19.35 -9.45
C ILE A 95 -0.85 17.93 -9.43
N LEU A 96 -0.06 17.55 -10.43
CA LEU A 96 0.56 16.22 -10.50
C LEU A 96 1.46 15.94 -9.29
N THR A 97 2.30 16.89 -8.91
CA THR A 97 3.19 16.79 -7.73
C THR A 97 2.36 16.62 -6.45
N SER A 98 1.28 17.39 -6.30
CA SER A 98 0.35 17.27 -5.17
C SER A 98 -0.28 15.88 -5.14
N TYR A 99 -0.69 15.37 -6.28
CA TYR A 99 -1.29 14.04 -6.38
C TYR A 99 -0.30 12.95 -6.02
N VAL A 100 0.94 13.04 -6.52
CA VAL A 100 2.06 12.13 -6.18
C VAL A 100 2.36 12.15 -4.69
N ASN A 101 2.42 13.31 -4.07
CA ASN A 101 2.70 13.42 -2.64
C ASN A 101 1.53 12.98 -1.75
N LYS A 102 0.30 12.93 -2.27
CA LYS A 102 -0.87 12.38 -1.58
C LYS A 102 -0.95 10.85 -1.68
N MET A 103 -0.04 10.19 -2.40
CA MET A 103 -0.09 8.74 -2.64
C MET A 103 0.45 7.90 -1.47
N PRO A 104 1.57 8.25 -0.80
CA PRO A 104 2.03 7.54 0.37
C PRO A 104 0.98 7.59 1.49
N ARG A 105 0.17 6.53 1.59
CA ARG A 105 -0.80 6.35 2.67
C ARG A 105 -0.43 5.13 3.50
N LYS A 106 -0.63 5.22 4.80
CA LYS A 106 -0.42 4.09 5.69
C LYS A 106 -1.65 3.21 5.62
N PHE A 107 -1.50 1.94 5.25
CA PHE A 107 -2.62 1.01 5.33
C PHE A 107 -2.88 0.61 6.78
N ILE A 108 -4.07 0.92 7.28
CA ILE A 108 -4.47 0.62 8.65
C ILE A 108 -5.62 -0.37 8.63
N ILE A 109 -5.38 -1.59 9.09
CA ILE A 109 -6.45 -2.58 9.22
C ILE A 109 -7.50 -2.13 10.24
N GLU A 110 -8.75 -2.06 9.81
CA GLU A 110 -9.91 -1.78 10.65
C GLU A 110 -10.69 -3.05 10.94
N VAL A 111 -11.61 -2.98 11.91
CA VAL A 111 -12.48 -4.12 12.27
C VAL A 111 -13.32 -4.55 11.06
N SER A 112 -13.85 -3.59 10.30
CA SER A 112 -14.65 -3.80 9.08
C SER A 112 -13.87 -4.49 7.95
N ASN A 113 -12.53 -4.53 8.02
CA ASN A 113 -11.69 -5.21 7.03
C ASN A 113 -11.55 -6.70 7.29
N ILE A 114 -11.90 -7.19 8.48
CA ILE A 114 -11.91 -8.61 8.83
C ILE A 114 -13.29 -9.17 8.51
N LYS A 115 -13.42 -9.83 7.36
CA LYS A 115 -14.70 -10.32 6.82
C LYS A 115 -15.28 -11.47 7.66
N ASP A 116 -14.40 -12.36 8.11
CA ASP A 116 -14.73 -13.53 8.91
C ASP A 116 -13.64 -13.70 10.00
N PRO A 117 -13.80 -13.03 11.16
CA PRO A 117 -12.81 -13.06 12.24
C PRO A 117 -12.61 -14.45 12.83
N LYS A 118 -13.68 -15.25 12.93
CA LYS A 118 -13.61 -16.61 13.48
C LYS A 118 -12.89 -17.54 12.53
N GLY A 119 -13.29 -17.56 11.26
CA GLY A 119 -12.62 -18.35 10.24
C GLY A 119 -11.14 -17.96 10.10
N LEU A 120 -10.80 -16.68 10.26
CA LEU A 120 -9.41 -16.23 10.25
C LEU A 120 -8.58 -16.89 11.35
N VAL A 121 -9.00 -16.81 12.62
CA VAL A 121 -8.22 -17.37 13.73
C VAL A 121 -8.13 -18.89 13.66
N ASP A 122 -9.20 -19.57 13.24
CA ASP A 122 -9.20 -21.02 13.03
C ASP A 122 -8.24 -21.43 11.93
N TYR A 123 -8.26 -20.70 10.83
CA TYR A 123 -7.34 -20.93 9.73
C TYR A 123 -5.89 -20.71 10.18
N MET A 124 -5.61 -19.61 10.90
CA MET A 124 -4.27 -19.33 11.42
C MET A 124 -3.75 -20.46 12.32
N VAL A 125 -4.55 -20.91 13.28
CA VAL A 125 -4.16 -22.00 14.20
C VAL A 125 -3.97 -23.32 13.45
N LYS A 126 -4.90 -23.65 12.53
CA LYS A 126 -4.82 -24.87 11.72
C LYS A 126 -3.57 -24.89 10.84
N GLN A 127 -3.28 -23.80 10.14
CA GLN A 127 -2.10 -23.70 9.26
C GLN A 127 -0.80 -23.70 10.06
N ALA A 128 -0.77 -23.07 11.23
CA ALA A 128 0.40 -23.06 12.10
C ALA A 128 0.74 -24.45 12.68
N ALA A 129 -0.22 -25.39 12.71
CA ALA A 129 0.00 -26.77 13.13
C ALA A 129 0.50 -27.68 12.00
N SER A 130 0.60 -27.19 10.75
CA SER A 130 1.08 -27.98 9.62
C SER A 130 2.52 -28.43 9.83
N THR A 131 2.77 -29.73 9.65
CA THR A 131 4.12 -30.35 9.77
C THR A 131 4.86 -30.44 8.45
N GLN A 132 4.19 -30.16 7.33
CA GLN A 132 4.69 -30.50 5.99
C GLN A 132 5.34 -29.33 5.26
N LEU A 133 4.86 -28.10 5.45
CA LEU A 133 5.36 -26.91 4.76
C LEU A 133 5.31 -25.68 5.68
N ASP A 134 6.34 -24.85 5.60
CA ASP A 134 6.31 -23.53 6.21
C ASP A 134 5.27 -22.66 5.52
N ASN A 135 4.58 -21.86 6.31
CA ASN A 135 3.50 -20.99 5.84
C ASN A 135 3.42 -19.75 6.72
N PRO A 136 2.74 -18.68 6.27
CA PRO A 136 2.63 -17.45 7.03
C PRO A 136 2.12 -17.61 8.46
N SER A 137 1.17 -18.51 8.72
CA SER A 137 0.64 -18.69 10.07
C SER A 137 1.65 -19.34 10.99
N LYS A 138 2.38 -20.35 10.51
CA LYS A 138 3.48 -20.99 11.24
C LYS A 138 4.62 -20.02 11.51
N TYR A 139 5.04 -19.27 10.49
CA TYR A 139 6.07 -18.25 10.65
C TYR A 139 5.65 -17.13 11.61
N ILE A 140 4.38 -16.71 11.55
CA ILE A 140 3.84 -15.74 12.51
C ILE A 140 3.91 -16.30 13.93
N LYS A 141 3.52 -17.55 14.15
CA LYS A 141 3.59 -18.22 15.46
C LYS A 141 5.01 -18.31 16.01
N GLU A 142 5.96 -18.72 15.16
CA GLU A 142 7.30 -19.13 15.61
C GLU A 142 8.29 -17.95 15.67
N VAL A 143 8.12 -16.95 14.81
CA VAL A 143 9.12 -15.87 14.61
C VAL A 143 8.55 -14.48 14.90
N VAL A 144 7.29 -14.24 14.55
CA VAL A 144 6.72 -12.88 14.59
C VAL A 144 6.07 -12.58 15.92
N ALA A 145 5.11 -13.40 16.35
CA ALA A 145 4.31 -13.21 17.56
C ALA A 145 5.11 -13.61 18.80
N ASP A 146 4.90 -12.88 19.89
CA ASP A 146 5.34 -13.39 21.19
C ASP A 146 4.38 -14.48 21.70
N LYS A 147 4.75 -15.11 22.82
CA LYS A 147 4.01 -16.24 23.38
C LYS A 147 2.59 -15.82 23.81
N GLU A 148 2.45 -14.64 24.38
CA GLU A 148 1.18 -14.10 24.87
C GLU A 148 0.25 -13.68 23.72
N GLU A 149 0.81 -13.12 22.66
CA GLU A 149 0.10 -12.74 21.43
C GLU A 149 -0.42 -13.97 20.69
N TRP A 150 0.40 -15.02 20.56
CA TRP A 150 -0.05 -16.27 19.93
C TRP A 150 -1.08 -17.02 20.78
N ALA A 151 -0.88 -17.06 22.10
CA ALA A 151 -1.86 -17.65 23.03
C ALA A 151 -3.23 -16.96 22.93
N GLN A 152 -3.28 -15.65 22.66
CA GLN A 152 -4.55 -14.95 22.40
C GLN A 152 -5.23 -15.44 21.12
N ILE A 153 -4.47 -15.70 20.04
CA ILE A 153 -5.01 -16.23 18.79
C ILE A 153 -5.57 -17.64 19.00
N GLU A 154 -4.84 -18.50 19.71
CA GLU A 154 -5.32 -19.84 20.09
C GLU A 154 -6.59 -19.76 20.93
N ALA A 155 -6.62 -18.88 21.94
CA ALA A 155 -7.80 -18.67 22.78
C ALA A 155 -9.01 -18.15 21.99
N PHE A 156 -8.82 -17.33 20.95
CA PHE A 156 -9.91 -16.91 20.06
C PHE A 156 -10.43 -18.08 19.22
N SER A 157 -9.54 -18.95 18.72
CA SER A 157 -9.94 -20.11 17.91
C SER A 157 -10.77 -21.14 18.69
N GLN A 158 -10.54 -21.28 20.00
CA GLN A 158 -11.32 -22.19 20.87
C GLN A 158 -12.74 -21.70 21.19
N GLN A 159 -13.07 -20.44 20.89
CA GLN A 159 -14.43 -19.92 21.12
C GLN A 159 -15.40 -20.47 20.06
N ALA A 160 -16.70 -20.43 20.33
CA ALA A 160 -17.69 -20.76 19.30
C ALA A 160 -17.74 -19.68 18.20
N ASP A 161 -17.61 -18.40 18.61
CA ASP A 161 -17.56 -17.22 17.73
C ASP A 161 -16.86 -16.05 18.44
N LEU A 162 -16.40 -15.04 17.69
CA LEU A 162 -15.74 -13.85 18.22
C LEU A 162 -16.71 -12.68 18.36
N LYS A 163 -16.83 -12.15 19.58
CA LYS A 163 -17.61 -10.93 19.85
C LYS A 163 -16.84 -9.69 19.41
N ASP A 164 -17.51 -8.55 19.26
CA ASP A 164 -16.89 -7.27 18.87
C ASP A 164 -15.63 -6.91 19.66
N LYS A 165 -15.60 -7.21 20.97
CA LYS A 165 -14.43 -6.96 21.82
C LYS A 165 -13.23 -7.81 21.39
N ASP A 166 -13.47 -9.06 21.01
CA ASP A 166 -12.46 -10.00 20.58
C ASP A 166 -11.98 -9.66 19.17
N VAL A 167 -12.90 -9.30 18.26
CA VAL A 167 -12.52 -8.79 16.92
C VAL A 167 -11.67 -7.53 17.02
N LYS A 168 -11.98 -6.60 17.94
CA LYS A 168 -11.15 -5.42 18.21
C LYS A 168 -9.75 -5.79 18.71
N LYS A 169 -9.61 -6.83 19.53
CA LYS A 169 -8.31 -7.32 20.01
C LYS A 169 -7.54 -8.02 18.88
N LEU A 170 -8.17 -8.90 18.12
CA LEU A 170 -7.59 -9.54 16.95
C LEU A 170 -7.04 -8.49 15.97
N ARG A 171 -7.85 -7.47 15.63
CA ARG A 171 -7.42 -6.36 14.79
C ARG A 171 -6.19 -5.63 15.36
N LYS A 172 -6.09 -5.46 16.68
CA LYS A 172 -4.90 -4.84 17.31
C LYS A 172 -3.66 -5.71 17.19
N LEU A 173 -3.79 -7.04 17.32
CA LEU A 173 -2.69 -8.00 17.10
C LEU A 173 -2.21 -7.96 15.66
N LEU A 174 -3.14 -8.06 14.70
CA LEU A 174 -2.79 -7.96 13.28
C LEU A 174 -2.10 -6.62 12.95
N ALA A 175 -2.60 -5.52 13.52
CA ALA A 175 -1.99 -4.19 13.37
C ALA A 175 -0.63 -4.03 14.06
N SER A 176 -0.31 -4.81 15.10
CA SER A 176 1.02 -4.80 15.73
C SER A 176 2.01 -5.60 14.88
N PHE A 177 1.59 -6.76 14.37
CA PHE A 177 2.41 -7.62 13.53
C PHE A 177 2.91 -6.90 12.27
N VAL A 178 2.04 -6.15 11.57
CA VAL A 178 2.45 -5.43 10.34
C VAL A 178 3.49 -4.33 10.58
N LYS A 179 3.75 -3.94 11.83
CA LYS A 179 4.80 -2.95 12.16
C LYS A 179 6.17 -3.60 12.39
N ARG A 180 6.25 -4.91 12.51
CA ARG A 180 7.50 -5.63 12.83
C ARG A 180 8.35 -5.81 11.58
N SER A 181 9.65 -5.55 11.69
CA SER A 181 10.60 -5.68 10.58
C SER A 181 10.74 -7.11 10.08
N ASN A 182 10.48 -8.09 10.95
CA ASN A 182 10.56 -9.52 10.65
C ASN A 182 9.20 -10.14 10.22
N PHE A 183 8.16 -9.34 9.97
CA PHE A 183 6.82 -9.86 9.64
C PHE A 183 6.78 -10.62 8.31
N TYR A 184 7.27 -10.00 7.24
CA TYR A 184 7.27 -10.60 5.91
C TYR A 184 8.54 -11.42 5.68
N ASN A 185 8.35 -12.68 5.30
CA ASN A 185 9.42 -13.55 4.82
C ASN A 185 9.09 -14.00 3.40
N GLU A 186 9.93 -13.62 2.44
CA GLU A 186 9.70 -13.88 1.01
C GLU A 186 9.58 -15.38 0.70
N GLN A 187 10.46 -16.21 1.27
CA GLN A 187 10.46 -17.66 1.03
C GLN A 187 9.16 -18.32 1.52
N VAL A 188 8.73 -17.98 2.74
CA VAL A 188 7.50 -18.52 3.33
C VAL A 188 6.26 -18.07 2.57
N TRP A 189 6.22 -16.81 2.10
CA TRP A 189 5.05 -16.30 1.37
C TRP A 189 4.99 -16.83 -0.07
N LEU A 190 6.13 -17.01 -0.74
CA LEU A 190 6.17 -17.60 -2.09
C LEU A 190 5.75 -19.08 -2.11
N GLN A 191 5.89 -19.80 -0.99
CA GLN A 191 5.43 -21.19 -0.87
C GLN A 191 3.90 -21.32 -0.92
N LEU A 192 3.15 -20.28 -0.51
CA LEU A 192 1.68 -20.30 -0.61
C LEU A 192 1.20 -20.19 -2.07
N GLU A 193 1.76 -19.24 -2.80
CA GLU A 193 1.36 -18.93 -4.17
C GLU A 193 2.44 -18.10 -4.86
N VAL A 194 2.86 -18.53 -6.06
CA VAL A 194 3.65 -17.69 -6.98
C VAL A 194 2.67 -16.99 -7.91
N SER A 195 2.31 -15.76 -7.58
CA SER A 195 1.45 -14.89 -8.40
C SER A 195 2.11 -13.55 -8.67
N ASP A 196 1.63 -12.82 -9.67
CA ASP A 196 2.12 -11.47 -9.99
C ASP A 196 2.07 -10.53 -8.77
N ARG A 197 1.04 -10.69 -7.92
CA ARG A 197 0.89 -9.91 -6.68
C ARG A 197 1.99 -10.24 -5.66
N MET A 198 2.44 -11.50 -5.60
CA MET A 198 3.53 -11.93 -4.74
C MET A 198 4.89 -11.46 -5.27
N VAL A 199 5.11 -11.54 -6.60
CA VAL A 199 6.31 -11.00 -7.26
C VAL A 199 6.43 -9.50 -7.04
N GLN A 200 5.32 -8.77 -7.15
CA GLN A 200 5.27 -7.35 -6.81
C GLN A 200 5.64 -7.11 -5.35
N LEU A 201 5.06 -7.86 -4.40
CA LEU A 201 5.39 -7.73 -2.98
C LEU A 201 6.88 -8.00 -2.70
N ALA A 202 7.45 -9.05 -3.29
CA ALA A 202 8.87 -9.36 -3.18
C ALA A 202 9.73 -8.20 -3.71
N ASN A 203 9.39 -7.63 -4.86
CA ASN A 203 10.09 -6.47 -5.41
C ASN A 203 10.00 -5.24 -4.50
N LEU A 204 8.84 -4.97 -3.89
CA LEU A 204 8.69 -3.90 -2.90
C LEU A 204 9.53 -4.16 -1.63
N ALA A 205 9.68 -5.43 -1.25
CA ALA A 205 10.43 -5.83 -0.08
C ALA A 205 11.97 -5.78 -0.28
N LYS A 206 12.47 -5.80 -1.52
CA LYS A 206 13.92 -5.78 -1.83
C LYS A 206 14.67 -4.54 -1.34
N LYS A 207 13.99 -3.42 -1.14
CA LYS A 207 14.60 -2.19 -0.61
C LYS A 207 15.14 -2.47 0.81
N GLN A 208 16.45 -2.39 1.02
CA GLN A 208 17.07 -2.70 2.32
C GLN A 208 16.60 -1.74 3.42
N GLU A 209 16.71 -0.43 3.20
CA GLU A 209 16.23 0.57 4.14
C GLU A 209 14.80 0.99 3.81
N LYS A 210 13.85 0.61 4.68
CA LYS A 210 12.45 1.00 4.56
C LYS A 210 12.11 2.03 5.62
N THR A 211 11.41 3.09 5.21
CA THR A 211 10.72 3.96 6.15
C THR A 211 9.63 3.18 6.89
N SER A 212 9.18 3.65 8.05
CA SER A 212 8.09 3.03 8.81
C SER A 212 6.79 2.91 7.99
N LEU A 213 6.59 3.82 7.03
CA LEU A 213 5.45 3.80 6.10
C LEU A 213 5.57 2.66 5.08
N GLU A 214 6.74 2.54 4.44
CA GLU A 214 7.02 1.48 3.47
C GLU A 214 6.96 0.11 4.11
N LEU A 215 7.56 -0.05 5.30
CA LEU A 215 7.51 -1.29 6.06
C LEU A 215 6.07 -1.69 6.38
N ASN A 216 5.27 -0.75 6.91
CA ASN A 216 3.86 -1.00 7.19
C ASN A 216 3.11 -1.44 5.93
N ASN A 217 3.35 -0.80 4.79
CA ASN A 217 2.61 -1.08 3.57
C ASN A 217 2.99 -2.41 2.91
N VAL A 218 4.28 -2.77 2.94
CA VAL A 218 4.75 -4.11 2.54
C VAL A 218 4.09 -5.17 3.42
N ASN A 219 4.14 -4.99 4.73
CA ASN A 219 3.59 -5.96 5.67
C ASN A 219 2.05 -6.04 5.64
N ALA A 220 1.35 -4.92 5.41
CA ALA A 220 -0.10 -4.91 5.21
C ALA A 220 -0.50 -5.72 3.97
N LYS A 221 0.24 -5.57 2.86
CA LYS A 221 0.06 -6.38 1.65
C LYS A 221 0.38 -7.85 1.92
N ALA A 222 1.47 -8.15 2.61
CA ALA A 222 1.81 -9.50 3.03
C ALA A 222 0.71 -10.14 3.88
N LEU A 223 0.14 -9.41 4.84
CA LEU A 223 -0.96 -9.88 5.68
C LEU A 223 -2.21 -10.19 4.85
N TYR A 224 -2.59 -9.31 3.92
CA TYR A 224 -3.70 -9.56 3.01
C TYR A 224 -3.46 -10.80 2.13
N LEU A 225 -2.26 -10.94 1.56
CA LEU A 225 -1.92 -12.10 0.72
C LEU A 225 -1.85 -13.41 1.50
N ALA A 226 -1.53 -13.38 2.79
CA ALA A 226 -1.58 -14.57 3.64
C ALA A 226 -3.02 -15.03 3.92
N TYR A 227 -3.99 -14.10 3.95
CA TYR A 227 -5.38 -14.36 4.36
C TYR A 227 -6.43 -13.67 3.45
N PRO A 228 -6.38 -13.83 2.11
CA PRO A 228 -7.18 -13.03 1.18
C PRO A 228 -8.69 -13.31 1.27
N GLN A 229 -9.07 -14.52 1.66
CA GLN A 229 -10.46 -14.92 1.89
C GLN A 229 -11.07 -14.26 3.14
N PHE A 230 -10.25 -13.99 4.15
CA PHE A 230 -10.70 -13.45 5.44
C PHE A 230 -10.56 -11.93 5.55
N LEU A 231 -9.69 -11.32 4.75
CA LEU A 231 -9.42 -9.89 4.78
C LEU A 231 -9.93 -9.19 3.52
N SER A 232 -10.41 -7.96 3.66
CA SER A 232 -10.69 -7.08 2.51
C SER A 232 -9.38 -6.72 1.79
N LYS A 233 -9.50 -6.40 0.48
CA LYS A 233 -8.38 -5.86 -0.29
C LYS A 233 -7.81 -4.63 0.44
N VAL A 234 -6.49 -4.47 0.39
CA VAL A 234 -5.74 -3.44 1.14
C VAL A 234 -6.12 -2.01 0.74
N ASP A 235 -6.64 -1.82 -0.48
CA ASP A 235 -7.16 -0.53 -0.95
C ASP A 235 -8.39 -0.02 -0.16
N LYS A 236 -9.13 -0.94 0.49
CA LYS A 236 -10.29 -0.67 1.36
C LYS A 236 -9.91 -0.48 2.84
N TRP A 237 -8.63 -0.55 3.19
CA TRP A 237 -8.18 -0.36 4.56
C TRP A 237 -8.19 1.13 4.93
N GLY A 238 -8.22 1.40 6.23
CA GLY A 238 -8.14 2.75 6.79
C GLY A 238 -6.89 3.51 6.32
N ARG A 239 -6.92 4.83 6.50
CA ARG A 239 -5.93 5.78 5.99
C ARG A 239 -5.34 6.62 7.11
#